data_AF-A0A8S3GW23-F1
#
_entry.id   AF-A0A8S3GW23-F1
#
_cell.length_a   1.000
_cell.length_b   1.000
_cell.length_c   1.000
_cell.angle_alpha   90.00
_cell.angle_beta   90.00
_cell.angle_gamma   90.00
#
_symmetry.space_group_name_H-M   'P 1'
#
loop_
_entity.id
_entity.type
_entity.pdbx_description
1 polymer ?
#
loop_
_entity_poly.entity_id
_entity_poly.type
_entity_poly.pdbx_seq_one_letter_code
_entity_poly.pdbx_strand_id
1 'polypeptide(L)'
;ESFWNELNVSFVDTTTYQLHYDEYSVNQWQKLFPADRYPVLALKGAPASYPMLAEHRQLQKYMTWSEQIMDEVRQHQKKLFNNEPYIGMLSNELFRMKSMTAIFLHRNSFTK
;
A
#
# COMPACT_ATOMS: atom_id res chain seq x y z
N GLU A 1 -14.13 7.36 -14.28
CA GLU A 1 -14.18 8.78 -13.92
C GLU A 1 -12.93 9.12 -13.09
N SER A 2 -12.52 10.39 -12.95
CA SER A 2 -11.31 10.76 -12.19
C SER A 2 -11.62 10.84 -10.69
N PHE A 3 -10.69 10.42 -9.82
CA PHE A 3 -10.80 10.55 -8.35
C PHE A 3 -11.28 11.93 -7.90
N TRP A 4 -10.80 13.00 -8.53
CA TRP A 4 -11.16 14.37 -8.18
C TRP A 4 -12.60 14.76 -8.55
N ASN A 5 -13.19 14.10 -9.56
CA ASN A 5 -14.58 14.37 -9.96
C ASN A 5 -15.56 13.88 -8.89
N GLU A 6 -15.28 12.75 -8.25
CA GLU A 6 -16.10 12.20 -7.16
C GLU A 6 -16.15 13.16 -5.95
N LEU A 7 -15.11 13.97 -5.78
CA LEU A 7 -15.00 15.00 -4.74
C LEU A 7 -15.50 16.38 -5.19
N ASN A 8 -15.99 16.51 -6.43
CA ASN A 8 -16.36 17.78 -7.07
C ASN A 8 -15.21 18.82 -7.02
N VAL A 9 -13.97 18.37 -7.16
CA VAL A 9 -12.78 19.23 -7.18
C VAL A 9 -12.37 19.51 -8.63
N SER A 10 -12.22 20.79 -8.96
CA SER A 10 -11.61 21.27 -10.21
C SER A 10 -10.39 22.15 -9.91
N PHE A 11 -9.41 22.13 -10.80
CA PHE A 11 -8.17 22.88 -10.64
C PHE A 11 -8.18 24.10 -11.58
N VAL A 12 -7.88 25.27 -11.03
CA VAL A 12 -7.80 26.53 -11.78
C VAL A 12 -6.46 26.70 -12.52
N ASP A 13 -5.42 26.01 -12.06
CA ASP A 13 -4.08 26.07 -12.64
C ASP A 13 -3.32 24.75 -12.39
N THR A 14 -2.21 24.54 -13.09
CA THR A 14 -1.31 23.39 -12.93
C THR A 14 0.13 23.84 -13.04
N THR A 15 0.97 23.42 -12.08
CA THR A 15 2.41 23.69 -12.10
C THR A 15 3.20 22.39 -12.26
N THR A 16 4.18 22.39 -13.16
CA THR A 16 5.15 21.28 -13.31
C THR A 16 6.36 21.53 -12.42
N TYR A 17 6.89 20.46 -11.81
CA TYR A 17 8.10 20.49 -11.00
C TYR A 17 9.01 19.31 -11.33
N GLN A 18 10.30 19.44 -11.04
CA GLN A 18 11.31 18.38 -11.16
C GLN A 18 11.98 18.19 -9.80
N LEU A 19 11.30 17.47 -8.91
CA LEU A 19 11.76 17.21 -7.54
C LEU A 19 11.62 15.72 -7.22
N HIS A 20 12.50 15.22 -6.36
CA HIS A 20 12.39 13.88 -5.79
C HIS A 20 11.60 13.91 -4.47
N TYR A 21 11.01 12.78 -4.10
CA TYR A 21 10.25 12.62 -2.85
C TYR A 21 11.10 12.02 -1.72
N ASP A 22 12.40 12.31 -1.73
CA ASP A 22 13.34 11.86 -0.72
C ASP A 22 13.66 12.96 0.30
N GLU A 23 14.29 12.55 1.41
CA GLU A 23 14.64 13.45 2.51
C GLU A 23 15.63 14.55 2.08
N TYR A 24 16.44 14.30 1.03
CA TYR A 24 17.42 15.26 0.52
C TYR A 24 16.76 16.44 -0.21
N SER A 25 15.55 16.24 -0.74
CA SER A 25 14.83 17.24 -1.55
C SER A 25 13.95 18.18 -0.71
N VAL A 26 13.84 17.99 0.61
CA VAL A 26 12.93 18.74 1.50
C VAL A 26 13.11 20.26 1.38
N ASN A 27 14.36 20.75 1.40
CA ASN A 27 14.64 22.18 1.28
C ASN A 27 14.23 22.75 -0.09
N GLN A 28 14.31 21.94 -1.15
CA GLN A 28 13.90 22.36 -2.50
C GLN A 28 12.38 22.45 -2.60
N TRP A 29 11.66 21.48 -2.01
CA TRP A 29 10.20 21.53 -1.88
C TRP A 29 9.74 22.78 -1.15
N GLN A 30 10.30 23.07 0.02
CA GLN A 30 9.93 24.24 0.82
C GLN A 30 10.23 25.56 0.10
N LYS A 31 11.31 25.63 -0.68
CA LYS A 31 11.67 26.83 -1.45
C LYS A 31 10.73 27.06 -2.65
N LEU A 32 10.36 26.01 -3.38
CA LEU A 32 9.50 26.11 -4.55
C LEU A 32 8.02 26.27 -4.16
N PHE A 33 7.63 25.63 -3.07
CA PHE A 33 6.25 25.60 -2.59
C PHE A 33 6.15 26.00 -1.11
N PRO A 34 6.49 27.26 -0.77
CA PRO A 34 6.39 27.72 0.60
C PRO A 34 4.91 27.81 1.02
N ALA A 35 4.62 27.44 2.28
CA ALA A 35 3.25 27.25 2.78
C ALA A 35 2.42 28.56 2.86
N ASP A 36 3.09 29.72 2.93
CA ASP A 36 2.46 31.04 2.89
C ASP A 36 1.82 31.35 1.53
N ARG A 37 2.40 30.81 0.44
CA ARG A 37 1.90 30.96 -0.93
C ARG A 37 1.11 29.76 -1.41
N TYR A 38 1.51 28.55 -1.02
CA TYR A 38 0.88 27.29 -1.42
C TYR A 38 0.36 26.56 -0.17
N PRO A 39 -0.79 27.00 0.38
CA PRO A 39 -1.34 26.39 1.61
C PRO A 39 -1.82 24.96 1.40
N VAL A 40 -2.10 24.57 0.14
CA VAL A 40 -2.52 23.21 -0.24
C VAL A 40 -1.69 22.76 -1.44
N LEU A 41 -1.02 21.61 -1.29
CA LEU A 41 -0.34 20.92 -2.39
C LEU A 41 -1.14 19.70 -2.82
N ALA A 42 -1.88 19.85 -3.93
CA ALA A 42 -2.62 18.75 -4.55
C ALA A 42 -1.80 18.12 -5.67
N LEU A 43 -1.39 16.87 -5.48
CA LEU A 43 -0.56 16.14 -6.44
C LEU A 43 -1.39 15.13 -7.25
N LYS A 44 -0.97 14.86 -8.49
CA LYS A 44 -1.66 13.91 -9.39
C LYS A 44 -1.59 12.45 -8.92
N GLY A 45 -0.67 12.13 -8.01
CA GLY A 45 -0.48 10.79 -7.47
C GLY A 45 0.28 10.83 -6.15
N ALA A 46 0.45 9.67 -5.51
CA ALA A 46 1.13 9.56 -4.23
C ALA A 46 2.60 10.02 -4.34
N PRO A 47 3.07 10.94 -3.49
CA PRO A 47 4.46 11.39 -3.46
C PRO A 47 5.34 10.37 -2.73
N ALA A 48 5.45 9.16 -3.27
CA ALA A 48 6.18 8.05 -2.67
C ALA A 48 6.76 7.11 -3.73
N SER A 49 7.79 6.37 -3.37
CA SER A 49 8.35 5.32 -4.24
C SER A 49 7.45 4.10 -4.30
N TYR A 50 7.50 3.39 -5.43
CA TYR A 50 7.00 2.03 -5.55
C TYR A 50 8.13 1.11 -6.04
N PRO A 51 8.45 0.00 -5.32
CA PRO A 51 7.90 -0.38 -4.02
C PRO A 51 8.30 0.61 -2.90
N MET A 52 7.63 0.49 -1.75
CA MET A 52 7.96 1.30 -0.58
C MET A 52 9.39 0.99 -0.09
N LEU A 53 10.14 2.04 0.25
CA LEU A 53 11.48 1.92 0.83
C LEU A 53 11.45 1.08 2.12
N ALA A 54 12.51 0.30 2.34
CA ALA A 54 12.60 -0.59 3.48
C ALA A 54 12.47 0.16 4.82
N GLU A 55 13.06 1.34 4.88
CA GLU A 55 13.02 2.28 6.01
C GLU A 55 11.65 2.93 6.26
N HIS A 56 10.64 2.68 5.42
CA HIS A 56 9.28 3.17 5.64
C HIS A 56 8.31 2.04 6.01
N ARG A 57 8.71 0.77 5.93
CA ARG A 57 7.81 -0.38 6.18
C ARG A 57 7.29 -0.41 7.62
N GLN A 58 8.08 0.06 8.58
CA GLN A 58 7.67 0.15 9.98
C GLN A 58 6.52 1.14 10.21
N LEU A 59 6.24 2.03 9.26
CA LEU A 59 5.08 2.94 9.34
C LEU A 59 3.74 2.19 9.23
N GLN A 60 3.74 0.95 8.72
CA GLN A 60 2.54 0.10 8.65
C GLN A 60 1.86 -0.07 10.02
N LYS A 61 2.61 0.05 11.13
CA LYS A 61 2.05 0.00 12.51
C LYS A 61 1.01 1.07 12.80
N TYR A 62 1.00 2.17 12.04
CA TYR A 62 0.01 3.24 12.17
C TYR A 62 -1.28 2.96 11.39
N MET A 63 -1.29 1.93 10.54
CA MET A 63 -2.50 1.48 9.85
C MET A 63 -3.24 0.46 10.72
N THR A 64 -4.25 0.94 11.45
CA THR A 64 -5.13 0.09 12.25
C THR A 64 -6.40 -0.24 11.47
N TRP A 65 -6.80 -1.51 11.47
CA TRP A 65 -8.09 -1.93 10.92
C TRP A 65 -9.25 -1.31 11.71
N SER A 66 -10.32 -0.92 11.02
CA SER A 66 -11.54 -0.46 11.68
C SER A 66 -12.20 -1.57 12.48
N GLU A 67 -13.01 -1.20 13.48
CA GLU A 67 -13.74 -2.18 14.29
C GLU A 67 -14.65 -3.06 13.42
N GLN A 68 -15.31 -2.48 12.42
CA GLN A 68 -16.13 -3.20 11.46
C GLN A 68 -15.35 -4.32 10.75
N ILE A 69 -14.18 -4.00 10.18
CA ILE A 69 -13.34 -5.00 9.50
C ILE A 69 -12.93 -6.09 10.49
N MET A 70 -12.54 -5.70 11.70
CA MET A 70 -12.12 -6.66 12.72
C MET A 70 -13.26 -7.57 13.18
N ASP A 71 -14.50 -7.08 13.26
CA ASP A 71 -15.68 -7.88 13.56
C ASP A 71 -15.97 -8.91 12.46
N GLU A 72 -15.95 -8.48 11.21
CA GLU A 72 -16.14 -9.36 10.05
C GLU A 72 -15.07 -10.48 10.04
N VAL A 73 -13.80 -10.13 10.28
CA VAL A 73 -12.70 -11.09 10.36
C VAL A 73 -12.91 -12.09 11.49
N ARG A 74 -13.26 -11.64 12.70
CA ARG A 74 -13.51 -12.53 13.84
C ARG A 74 -14.66 -13.50 13.58
N GLN A 75 -15.75 -13.01 12.99
CA GLN A 75 -16.89 -13.85 12.62
C GLN A 75 -16.48 -14.90 11.57
N HIS A 76 -15.69 -14.50 10.59
CA HIS A 76 -15.20 -15.38 9.55
C HIS A 76 -14.25 -16.46 10.10
N GLN A 77 -13.31 -16.08 10.96
CA GLN A 77 -12.40 -17.00 11.65
C GLN A 77 -13.16 -18.01 12.50
N LYS A 78 -14.15 -17.55 13.27
CA LYS A 78 -15.01 -18.44 14.07
C LYS A 78 -15.77 -19.42 13.19
N LYS A 79 -16.30 -18.96 12.07
CA LYS A 79 -17.10 -19.78 11.15
C LYS A 79 -16.25 -20.84 10.43
N LEU A 80 -15.06 -20.48 9.94
CA LEU A 80 -14.26 -21.37 9.09
C LEU A 80 -13.26 -22.24 9.88
N PHE A 81 -12.67 -21.67 10.92
CA PHE A 81 -11.56 -22.30 11.65
C PHE A 81 -11.91 -22.54 13.11
N ASN A 82 -13.13 -22.23 13.57
CA ASN A 82 -13.54 -22.34 14.97
C ASN A 82 -12.57 -21.61 15.94
N ASN A 83 -11.97 -20.51 15.47
CA ASN A 83 -10.90 -19.77 16.17
C ASN A 83 -9.62 -20.58 16.46
N GLU A 84 -9.40 -21.70 15.77
CA GLU A 84 -8.15 -22.45 15.85
C GLU A 84 -7.03 -21.79 15.02
N PRO A 85 -5.76 -22.01 15.38
CA PRO A 85 -4.63 -21.55 14.58
C PRO A 85 -4.70 -22.07 13.13
N TYR A 86 -4.44 -21.21 12.16
CA TYR A 86 -4.45 -21.57 10.74
C TYR A 86 -3.22 -20.99 10.02
N ILE A 87 -2.81 -21.64 8.92
CA ILE A 87 -1.74 -21.15 8.04
C ILE A 87 -2.38 -20.52 6.81
N GLY A 88 -2.15 -19.22 6.62
CA GLY A 88 -2.56 -18.51 5.41
C GLY A 88 -1.62 -18.82 4.24
N MET A 89 -2.20 -19.25 3.11
CA MET A 89 -1.53 -19.42 1.81
C MET A 89 -2.54 -18.92 0.77
N LEU A 90 -2.22 -18.10 -0.23
CA LEU A 90 -1.48 -18.46 -1.44
C LEU A 90 -1.18 -17.17 -2.24
N SER A 91 -0.10 -17.16 -3.02
CA SER A 91 0.06 -16.26 -4.17
C SER A 91 0.36 -17.14 -5.38
N ASN A 92 -0.58 -17.34 -6.30
CA ASN A 92 -0.32 -18.04 -7.55
C ASN A 92 -0.51 -17.09 -8.73
N GLU A 93 0.61 -16.59 -9.21
CA GLU A 93 0.71 -16.08 -10.57
C GLU A 93 1.66 -17.04 -11.32
N LEU A 94 1.12 -18.10 -11.94
CA LEU A 94 1.76 -18.70 -13.14
C LEU A 94 1.92 -17.63 -14.27
N PHE A 95 1.42 -16.41 -14.01
CA PHE A 95 1.32 -15.20 -14.80
C PHE A 95 2.25 -14.03 -14.39
N ARG A 96 3.17 -14.19 -13.40
CA ARG A 96 4.35 -13.28 -13.30
C ARG A 96 5.37 -13.75 -14.36
N MET A 97 5.01 -13.62 -15.64
CA MET A 97 5.72 -14.21 -16.78
C MET A 97 7.26 -14.03 -16.68
N LYS A 98 7.99 -15.15 -16.71
CA LYS A 98 9.46 -15.32 -16.81
C LYS A 98 10.29 -15.49 -15.52
N SER A 99 9.88 -16.33 -14.58
CA SER A 99 10.87 -16.93 -13.66
C SER A 99 10.64 -18.43 -13.50
N MET A 100 11.22 -19.21 -14.41
CA MET A 100 11.46 -20.65 -14.24
C MET A 100 12.32 -20.84 -12.98
N THR A 101 11.79 -21.55 -11.98
CA THR A 101 12.44 -22.69 -11.29
C THR A 101 11.45 -23.24 -10.26
N ALA A 102 11.17 -24.54 -10.37
CA ALA A 102 10.17 -25.30 -9.64
C ALA A 102 10.53 -25.54 -8.17
N ILE A 103 9.52 -25.70 -7.31
CA ILE A 103 9.63 -26.48 -6.07
C ILE A 103 8.44 -27.44 -6.01
N PHE A 104 8.70 -28.72 -6.29
CA PHE A 104 7.82 -29.83 -5.92
C PHE A 104 8.05 -30.14 -4.44
N LEU A 105 7.01 -30.08 -3.61
CA LEU A 105 7.04 -30.69 -2.29
C LEU A 105 6.34 -32.05 -2.34
N HIS A 106 7.16 -33.08 -2.23
CA HIS A 106 6.76 -34.47 -2.07
C HIS A 106 5.99 -34.63 -0.76
N ARG A 107 4.76 -35.14 -0.82
CA ARG A 107 3.92 -35.40 0.35
C ARG A 107 4.50 -36.61 1.09
N ASN A 108 5.34 -36.38 2.08
CA ASN A 108 5.66 -37.41 3.07
C ASN A 108 4.43 -37.62 3.96
N SER A 109 3.95 -38.85 3.92
CA SER A 109 2.92 -39.45 4.75
C SER A 109 3.21 -39.18 6.22
N PHE A 110 2.39 -38.36 6.88
CA PHE A 110 2.32 -38.36 8.34
C PHE A 110 1.36 -39.48 8.77
N THR A 111 1.95 -40.60 9.18
CA THR A 111 1.32 -41.61 10.03
C THR A 111 2.18 -41.81 11.27
N LYS A 112 1.69 -41.35 12.41
CA LYS A 112 1.37 -42.18 13.58
C LYS A 112 0.57 -41.37 14.59
#